data_AF-A0A2V7FKB6-F1
#
_entry.id   AF-A0A2V7FKB6-F1
#
_cell.length_a   1.000
_cell.length_b   1.000
_cell.length_c   1.000
_cell.angle_alpha   90.00
_cell.angle_beta   90.00
_cell.angle_gamma   90.00
#
_symmetry.space_group_name_H-M   'P 1'
#
loop_
_entity.id
_entity.type
_entity.pdbx_description
1 polymer ?
#
loop_
_entity_poly.entity_id
_entity_poly.type
_entity_poly.pdbx_seq_one_letter_code
_entity_poly.pdbx_strand_id
1 'polypeptide(L)'
;MEIVRVTEAHELTLEDQRFCEATKAWFKIDFVPKMSRVLLTVPEFGRPYGRASRRAMADGALTRAQKELIATMVSAINVCEY
;
A
#
# COMPACT_ATOMS: atom_id res chain seq x y z
N MET A 1 18.88 -1.63 2.49
CA MET A 1 19.46 -1.22 1.19
C MET A 1 18.37 -1.36 0.15
N GLU A 2 18.04 -0.30 -0.57
CA GLU A 2 17.01 -0.37 -1.61
C GLU A 2 17.58 -0.97 -2.89
N ILE A 3 16.94 -2.01 -3.42
CA ILE A 3 17.30 -2.62 -4.71
C ILE A 3 16.53 -2.00 -5.89
N VAL A 4 15.55 -1.15 -5.59
CA VAL A 4 14.74 -0.40 -6.58
C VAL A 4 14.74 1.08 -6.20
N ARG A 5 14.67 1.96 -7.20
CA ARG A 5 14.46 3.39 -6.94
C ARG A 5 13.07 3.58 -6.35
N VAL A 6 13.00 4.14 -5.16
CA VAL A 6 11.75 4.59 -4.55
C VAL A 6 11.52 6.03 -4.96
N THR A 7 10.50 6.28 -5.77
CA THR A 7 10.10 7.63 -6.19
C THR A 7 9.55 8.41 -4.99
N GLU A 8 9.89 9.68 -4.88
CA GLU A 8 9.32 10.58 -3.87
C GLU A 8 7.90 11.00 -4.26
N ALA A 9 7.04 11.26 -3.27
CA ALA A 9 5.63 11.54 -3.55
C ALA A 9 5.44 12.76 -4.47
N HIS A 10 6.28 13.78 -4.35
CA HIS A 10 6.24 14.99 -5.19
C HIS A 10 6.73 14.76 -6.63
N GLU A 11 7.45 13.66 -6.89
CA GLU A 11 7.91 13.29 -8.24
C GLU A 11 6.82 12.54 -9.03
N LEU A 12 5.74 12.09 -8.37
CA LEU A 12 4.62 11.41 -9.01
C LEU A 12 3.71 12.41 -9.75
N THR A 13 2.90 11.91 -10.69
CA THR A 13 1.88 12.72 -11.36
C THR A 13 0.87 13.25 -10.33
N LEU A 14 0.18 14.36 -10.65
CA LEU A 14 -0.87 14.91 -9.78
C LEU A 14 -1.99 13.90 -9.49
N GLU A 15 -2.28 13.00 -10.43
CA GLU A 15 -3.27 11.95 -10.25
C GLU A 15 -2.79 10.89 -9.23
N ASP A 16 -1.53 10.49 -9.32
CA ASP A 16 -0.93 9.51 -8.42
C ASP A 16 -0.67 10.09 -7.02
N GLN A 17 -0.38 11.40 -6.93
CA GLN A 17 -0.35 12.11 -5.65
C GLN A 17 -1.71 12.05 -4.95
N ARG A 18 -2.82 12.28 -5.66
CA ARG A 18 -4.18 12.14 -5.10
C ARG A 18 -4.46 10.71 -4.66
N PHE A 19 -3.94 9.71 -5.37
CA PHE A 19 -4.05 8.31 -4.96
C PHE A 19 -3.29 8.02 -3.66
N CYS A 20 -2.11 8.62 -3.48
CA CYS A 20 -1.35 8.56 -2.23
C CYS A 20 -2.12 9.20 -1.07
N GLU A 21 -2.72 10.37 -1.27
CA GLU A 21 -3.57 11.02 -0.26
C GLU A 21 -4.78 10.16 0.13
N ALA A 22 -5.46 9.56 -0.85
CA ALA A 22 -6.57 8.65 -0.58
C ALA A 22 -6.11 7.40 0.21
N THR A 23 -4.89 6.92 -0.05
CA THR A 23 -4.30 5.81 0.69
C THR A 23 -4.03 6.20 2.14
N LYS A 24 -3.41 7.36 2.38
CA LYS A 24 -3.20 7.91 3.73
C LYS A 24 -4.50 8.01 4.52
N ALA A 25 -5.53 8.59 3.91
CA ALA A 25 -6.85 8.75 4.52
C ALA A 25 -7.49 7.40 4.88
N TRP A 26 -7.41 6.40 4.00
CA TRP A 26 -7.99 5.08 4.24
C TRP A 26 -7.26 4.31 5.35
N PHE A 27 -5.93 4.37 5.37
CA PHE A 27 -5.12 3.70 6.39
C PHE A 27 -5.01 4.48 7.70
N LYS A 28 -5.44 5.75 7.74
CA LYS A 28 -5.30 6.69 8.86
C LYS A 28 -3.83 6.91 9.25
N ILE A 29 -2.99 7.14 8.25
CA ILE A 29 -1.54 7.40 8.38
C ILE A 29 -1.20 8.75 7.75
N ASP A 30 -0.13 9.40 8.21
CA ASP A 30 0.34 10.71 7.74
C ASP A 30 1.46 10.65 6.70
N PHE A 31 2.03 9.47 6.47
CA PHE A 31 3.06 9.20 5.46
C PHE A 31 2.54 8.34 4.30
N VAL A 32 3.17 8.45 3.13
CA VAL A 32 2.87 7.57 1.99
C VAL A 32 3.70 6.28 2.12
N PRO A 33 3.09 5.09 2.20
CA PRO A 33 3.83 3.84 2.28
C PRO A 33 4.80 3.69 1.10
N LYS A 34 6.02 3.25 1.39
CA LYS A 34 7.05 3.03 0.37
C LYS A 34 6.56 2.09 -0.74
N MET A 35 5.84 1.02 -0.41
CA MET A 35 5.22 0.13 -1.41
C MET A 35 4.25 0.88 -2.34
N SER A 36 3.45 1.81 -1.81
CA SER A 36 2.55 2.61 -2.66
C SER A 36 3.34 3.44 -3.67
N ARG A 37 4.46 4.04 -3.26
CA ARG A 37 5.33 4.83 -4.15
C ARG A 37 6.02 3.96 -5.22
N VAL A 38 6.54 2.80 -4.82
CA VAL A 38 7.17 1.83 -5.74
C VAL A 38 6.17 1.33 -6.77
N LEU A 39 4.97 0.95 -6.35
CA LEU A 39 3.94 0.43 -7.26
C LEU A 39 3.44 1.46 -8.27
N LEU A 40 3.49 2.75 -7.93
CA LEU A 40 3.12 3.84 -8.82
C LEU A 40 4.21 4.22 -9.83
N THR A 41 5.37 3.55 -9.80
CA THR A 41 6.30 3.58 -10.95
C THR A 41 5.71 2.88 -12.19
N VAL A 42 4.70 2.02 -11.99
CA VAL A 42 3.92 1.34 -13.03
C VAL A 42 2.42 1.58 -12.72
N PRO A 43 1.88 2.78 -13.00
CA PRO A 43 0.54 3.21 -12.55
C PRO A 43 -0.60 2.29 -12.98
N GLU A 44 -0.50 1.70 -14.17
CA GLU A 44 -1.44 0.71 -14.71
C GLU A 44 -1.55 -0.54 -13.84
N PHE A 45 -0.53 -0.84 -13.05
CA PHE A 45 -0.54 -1.89 -12.04
C PHE A 45 -0.85 -1.35 -10.64
N GLY A 46 -0.18 -0.28 -10.22
CA GLY A 46 -0.28 0.24 -8.86
C GLY A 46 -1.67 0.73 -8.47
N ARG A 47 -2.40 1.38 -9.39
CA ARG A 47 -3.74 1.89 -9.10
C ARG A 47 -4.77 0.76 -8.90
N PRO A 48 -4.88 -0.24 -9.81
CA PRO A 48 -5.70 -1.42 -9.55
C PRO A 48 -5.30 -2.16 -8.27
N TYR A 49 -4.00 -2.36 -8.04
CA TYR A 49 -3.51 -3.05 -6.84
C TYR A 49 -3.98 -2.35 -5.56
N GLY A 50 -3.80 -1.03 -5.42
CA GLY A 50 -4.20 -0.36 -4.19
C GLY A 50 -5.72 -0.32 -3.99
N ARG A 51 -6.54 -0.32 -5.08
CA ARG A 51 -7.99 -0.53 -4.95
C ARG A 51 -8.32 -1.94 -4.45
N ALA A 52 -7.66 -2.96 -4.99
CA ALA A 52 -7.84 -4.34 -4.55
C ALA A 52 -7.41 -4.55 -3.10
N SER A 53 -6.27 -3.97 -2.70
CA SER A 53 -5.76 -3.99 -1.31
C SER A 53 -6.76 -3.35 -0.35
N ARG A 54 -7.28 -2.15 -0.65
CA ARG A 54 -8.31 -1.50 0.18
C ARG A 54 -9.58 -2.35 0.29
N ARG A 55 -10.02 -2.98 -0.80
CA ARG A 55 -11.18 -3.88 -0.79
C ARG A 55 -10.90 -5.14 0.04
N ALA A 56 -9.71 -5.72 -0.06
CA ALA A 56 -9.32 -6.89 0.71
C ALA A 56 -9.30 -6.60 2.22
N MET A 57 -8.90 -5.40 2.62
CA MET A 57 -8.75 -4.99 4.01
C MET A 57 -9.98 -4.32 4.63
N ALA A 58 -11.03 -4.05 3.86
CA ALA A 58 -12.32 -3.59 4.38
C ALA A 58 -12.98 -4.69 5.24
N ASP A 59 -13.75 -4.32 6.26
CA ASP A 59 -14.45 -5.29 7.11
C ASP A 59 -15.42 -6.17 6.30
N GLY A 60 -15.59 -7.41 6.74
CA GLY A 60 -16.51 -8.39 6.17
C GLY A 60 -16.67 -9.57 7.11
N ALA A 61 -16.51 -10.80 6.60
CA ALA A 61 -16.47 -12.00 7.45
C ALA A 61 -15.34 -11.98 8.50
N LEU A 62 -14.27 -11.24 8.19
CA LEU A 62 -13.19 -10.90 9.13
C LEU A 62 -13.14 -9.39 9.30
N THR A 63 -12.89 -8.96 10.53
CA THR A 63 -12.52 -7.58 10.83
C THR A 63 -11.15 -7.25 10.25
N ARG A 64 -10.87 -5.97 10.03
CA ARG A 64 -9.56 -5.50 9.58
C ARG A 64 -8.45 -5.98 10.52
N ALA A 65 -8.65 -5.92 11.84
CA ALA A 65 -7.66 -6.38 12.81
C ALA A 65 -7.31 -7.87 12.64
N GLN A 66 -8.30 -8.73 12.37
CA GLN A 66 -8.06 -10.14 12.07
C GLN A 66 -7.29 -10.33 10.76
N LYS A 67 -7.55 -9.50 9.75
CA LYS A 67 -6.81 -9.54 8.48
C LYS A 67 -5.36 -9.07 8.63
N GLU A 68 -5.12 -8.03 9.43
CA GLU A 68 -3.77 -7.57 9.78
C GLU A 68 -2.99 -8.64 10.56
N LEU A 69 -3.66 -9.39 11.45
CA LEU A 69 -3.06 -10.54 12.14
C LEU A 69 -2.60 -11.61 11.12
N ILE A 70 -3.48 -11.98 10.17
CA ILE A 70 -3.14 -12.94 9.11
C ILE A 70 -1.97 -12.41 8.26
N ALA A 71 -2.03 -11.15 7.84
CA ALA A 71 -0.98 -10.53 7.04
C ALA A 71 0.37 -10.56 7.78
N THR A 72 0.38 -10.20 9.07
CA THR A 72 1.58 -10.25 9.92
C THR A 72 2.16 -11.66 10.00
N MET A 73 1.33 -12.67 10.27
CA MET A 73 1.79 -14.06 10.39
C MET A 73 2.34 -14.60 9.06
N VAL A 74 1.65 -14.33 7.95
CA VAL A 74 2.09 -14.75 6.61
C VAL A 74 3.39 -14.04 6.21
N SER A 75 3.53 -12.75 6.52
CA SER A 75 4.77 -12.00 6.29
C SER A 75 5.95 -12.58 7.08
N ALA A 76 5.74 -12.93 8.36
CA ALA A 76 6.77 -13.55 9.19
C ALA A 76 7.23 -14.90 8.64
N ILE A 77 6.28 -15.76 8.21
CA ILE A 77 6.58 -17.06 7.59
C ILE A 77 7.38 -16.90 6.29
N ASN A 78 7.08 -15.85 5.51
CA ASN A 78 7.76 -15.59 4.24
C ASN A 78 9.02 -14.72 4.37
N VAL A 79 9.44 -14.36 5.60
CA VAL A 79 10.60 -13.49 5.84
C VAL A 79 10.46 -12.15 5.09
N CYS A 80 9.23 -11.61 5.05
CA CYS A 80 8.95 -10.30 4.47
C CYS A 80 9.25 -9.21 5.50
N GLU A 81 10.44 -8.60 5.42
CA GLU A 81 10.95 -7.59 6.37
C GLU A 81 10.42 -6.16 6.13
N TYR A 82 9.52 -5.97 5.16
CA TYR A 82 9.01 -4.66 4.77
C TYR A 82 8.27 -3.93 5.91
#